data_AF-A0A2E0FFQ1-F1
#
_entry.id   AF-A0A2E0FFQ1-F1
#
_cell.length_a   1.000
_cell.length_b   1.000
_cell.length_c   1.000
_cell.angle_alpha   90.00
_cell.angle_beta   90.00
_cell.angle_gamma   90.00
#
_symmetry.space_group_name_H-M   'P 1'
#
loop_
_entity.id
_entity.type
_entity.pdbx_description
1 polymer ?
#
loop_
_entity_poly.entity_id
_entity_poly.type
_entity_poly.pdbx_seq_one_letter_code
_entity_poly.pdbx_strand_id
1 'polypeptide(L)'
;MKTKTNKPFLVVGKSGTGVTTKAKTLIGCKEYRIFYANDIPISDVYSWPLEIGIIIEDVHYKPDKDKILDLIYAGRNVVLTSKNKKDVSKVIIDCCQVKMAGRKNYNQIILRAKAKNSQDFKVVDDNIWAMTNAYIRMTDRDEYLSVLKTYQPPPMQILSWVVSSQPKNQKLMHVSKAMMNGGDYFYPLLAYSKLGTYGSVVPPKRKSVSPFPDICRKLGLRASDGYLVRDLLKDEEYSRWAAKKLDEKECKILGIKKEKRRRVSVRKDRTKKLEDF
;
A
#
# COMPACT_ATOMS: atom_id res chain seq x y z
N MET A 1 8.53 14.87 -45.68
CA MET A 1 7.42 15.53 -44.96
C MET A 1 7.21 14.82 -43.63
N LYS A 2 7.48 15.46 -42.48
CA LYS A 2 7.11 14.91 -41.17
C LYS A 2 5.61 15.17 -40.96
N THR A 3 4.77 14.20 -41.27
CA THR A 3 3.36 14.24 -40.88
C THR A 3 3.29 14.33 -39.36
N LYS A 4 2.64 15.35 -38.82
CA LYS A 4 2.29 15.40 -37.40
C LYS A 4 1.34 14.23 -37.14
N THR A 5 1.88 13.06 -36.77
CA THR A 5 1.09 11.93 -36.29
C THR A 5 0.45 12.36 -34.98
N ASN A 6 -0.84 12.72 -35.01
CA ASN A 6 -1.61 12.96 -33.81
C ASN A 6 -1.66 11.65 -33.03
N LYS A 7 -0.94 11.63 -31.90
CA LYS A 7 -0.90 10.46 -31.03
C LYS A 7 -2.33 10.14 -30.54
N PRO A 8 -2.77 8.86 -30.59
CA PRO A 8 -4.07 8.43 -30.09
C PRO A 8 -4.24 8.73 -28.59
N PHE A 9 -5.48 8.82 -28.12
CA PHE A 9 -5.74 9.05 -26.70
C PHE A 9 -5.88 7.74 -25.92
N LEU A 10 -5.30 7.68 -24.73
CA LEU A 10 -5.57 6.64 -23.73
C LEU A 10 -6.34 7.26 -22.56
N VAL A 11 -7.62 6.91 -22.44
CA VAL A 11 -8.49 7.37 -21.35
C VAL A 11 -8.39 6.41 -20.17
N VAL A 12 -7.93 6.91 -19.03
CA VAL A 12 -7.75 6.11 -17.81
C VAL A 12 -8.72 6.56 -16.71
N GLY A 13 -9.46 5.61 -16.13
CA GLY A 13 -10.32 5.89 -14.98
C GLY A 13 -10.99 4.64 -14.42
N LYS A 14 -11.39 4.69 -13.15
CA LYS A 14 -12.14 3.57 -12.54
C LYS A 14 -13.51 3.41 -13.22
N SER A 15 -14.08 2.21 -13.13
CA SER A 15 -15.43 1.92 -13.61
C SER A 15 -16.44 2.93 -13.05
N GLY A 16 -17.38 3.39 -13.88
CA GLY A 16 -18.38 4.40 -13.50
C GLY A 16 -17.91 5.86 -13.57
N THR A 17 -16.64 6.13 -13.89
CA THR A 17 -16.13 7.52 -14.04
C THR A 17 -16.37 8.15 -15.41
N GLY A 18 -17.09 7.47 -16.31
CA GLY A 18 -17.39 7.97 -17.65
C GLY A 18 -16.25 7.81 -18.64
N VAL A 19 -15.37 6.81 -18.46
CA VAL A 19 -14.22 6.51 -19.33
C VAL A 19 -14.68 6.36 -20.79
N THR A 20 -15.64 5.46 -21.04
CA THR A 20 -16.19 5.21 -22.38
C THR A 20 -16.86 6.45 -22.96
N THR A 21 -17.62 7.20 -22.16
CA THR A 21 -18.25 8.46 -22.61
C THR A 21 -17.21 9.46 -23.06
N LYS A 22 -16.13 9.63 -22.29
CA LYS A 22 -15.03 10.52 -22.65
C LYS A 22 -14.26 10.04 -23.87
N ALA A 23 -14.10 8.73 -24.05
CA ALA A 23 -13.50 8.15 -25.24
C ALA A 23 -14.33 8.48 -26.50
N LYS A 24 -15.66 8.35 -26.41
CA LYS A 24 -16.60 8.73 -27.47
C LYS A 24 -16.59 10.24 -27.79
N THR A 25 -16.30 11.10 -26.81
CA THR A 25 -16.11 12.53 -27.09
C THR A 25 -14.77 12.80 -27.77
N LEU A 26 -13.70 12.09 -27.38
CA LEU A 26 -12.35 12.31 -27.88
C LEU A 26 -12.12 11.74 -29.28
N ILE A 27 -12.85 10.69 -29.68
CA ILE A 27 -12.71 10.11 -31.03
C ILE A 27 -13.13 11.12 -32.11
N GLY A 28 -14.09 12.02 -31.81
CA GLY A 28 -14.49 13.11 -32.69
C GLY A 28 -15.20 12.70 -34.00
N CYS A 29 -15.30 11.40 -34.29
CA CYS A 29 -16.02 10.86 -35.45
C CYS A 29 -17.50 10.65 -35.15
N LYS A 30 -18.35 10.87 -36.18
CA LYS A 30 -19.78 10.53 -36.13
C LYS A 30 -19.99 9.02 -36.02
N GLU A 31 -19.18 8.25 -36.73
CA GLU A 31 -19.20 6.79 -36.72
C GLU A 31 -17.95 6.23 -36.06
N TYR A 32 -18.14 5.27 -35.17
CA TYR A 32 -17.06 4.53 -34.54
C TYR A 32 -17.48 3.10 -34.21
N ARG A 33 -16.51 2.20 -34.13
CA ARG A 33 -16.69 0.82 -33.64
C ARG A 33 -15.95 0.63 -32.32
N ILE A 34 -16.56 -0.13 -31.41
CA ILE A 34 -15.98 -0.48 -30.12
C ILE A 34 -15.54 -1.94 -30.18
N PHE A 35 -14.31 -2.20 -29.79
CA PHE A 35 -13.75 -3.55 -29.64
C PHE A 35 -13.16 -3.70 -28.24
N TYR A 36 -13.12 -4.92 -27.73
CA TYR A 36 -12.36 -5.21 -26.52
C TYR A 36 -10.90 -5.45 -26.87
N ALA A 37 -9.97 -5.03 -26.01
CA ALA A 37 -8.54 -5.12 -26.28
C ALA A 37 -8.06 -6.57 -26.48
N ASN A 38 -8.75 -7.55 -25.90
CA ASN A 38 -8.43 -8.98 -26.03
C ASN A 38 -9.08 -9.65 -27.24
N ASP A 39 -10.04 -8.98 -27.91
CA ASP A 39 -10.79 -9.53 -29.04
C ASP A 39 -11.06 -8.42 -30.08
N ILE A 40 -10.09 -8.23 -30.96
CA ILE A 40 -10.16 -7.29 -32.07
C ILE A 40 -10.37 -8.12 -33.36
N PRO A 41 -11.58 -8.13 -33.93
CA PRO A 41 -11.94 -8.97 -35.09
C PRO A 41 -11.46 -8.39 -36.44
N ILE A 42 -10.51 -7.45 -36.42
CA ILE A 42 -9.94 -6.85 -37.63
C ILE A 42 -8.78 -7.72 -38.08
N SER A 43 -8.92 -8.37 -39.23
CA SER A 43 -7.87 -9.19 -39.84
C SER A 43 -6.89 -8.34 -40.64
N ASP A 44 -7.39 -7.44 -41.49
CA ASP A 44 -6.57 -6.50 -42.25
C ASP A 44 -6.83 -5.06 -41.80
N VAL A 45 -5.84 -4.50 -41.10
CA VAL A 45 -5.84 -3.13 -40.59
C VAL A 45 -5.85 -2.10 -41.71
N TYR A 46 -5.27 -2.39 -42.88
CA TYR A 46 -5.14 -1.43 -44.00
C TYR A 46 -6.41 -1.32 -44.85
N SER A 47 -7.25 -2.36 -44.84
CA SER A 47 -8.55 -2.33 -45.50
C SER A 47 -9.65 -1.63 -44.70
N TRP A 48 -9.41 -1.28 -43.42
CA TRP A 48 -10.41 -0.59 -42.61
C TRP A 48 -10.67 0.84 -43.11
N PRO A 49 -11.91 1.37 -43.05
CA PRO A 49 -12.18 2.75 -43.45
C PRO A 49 -11.47 3.78 -42.55
N LEU A 50 -10.86 4.81 -43.15
CA LEU A 50 -10.17 5.89 -42.40
C LEU A 50 -11.14 6.81 -41.65
N GLU A 51 -12.39 6.90 -42.12
CA GLU A 51 -13.42 7.79 -41.59
C GLU A 51 -14.06 7.26 -40.29
N ILE A 52 -14.01 5.93 -40.10
CA ILE A 52 -14.60 5.27 -38.94
C ILE A 52 -13.59 5.24 -37.80
N GLY A 53 -13.97 5.85 -36.66
CA GLY A 53 -13.16 5.81 -35.45
C GLY A 53 -13.16 4.42 -34.79
N ILE A 54 -12.10 4.09 -34.07
CA ILE A 54 -11.97 2.83 -33.35
C ILE A 54 -11.77 3.12 -31.87
N ILE A 55 -12.64 2.57 -31.03
CA ILE A 55 -12.49 2.60 -29.58
C ILE A 55 -12.11 1.20 -29.11
N ILE A 56 -11.00 1.08 -28.40
CA ILE A 56 -10.52 -0.19 -27.86
C ILE A 56 -10.66 -0.16 -26.34
N GLU A 57 -11.50 -1.02 -25.78
CA GLU A 57 -11.81 -1.05 -24.37
C GLU A 57 -10.92 -2.02 -23.58
N ASP A 58 -10.67 -1.69 -22.32
CA ASP A 58 -10.01 -2.55 -21.33
C ASP A 58 -8.57 -2.99 -21.67
N VAL A 59 -7.76 -2.07 -22.20
CA VAL A 59 -6.35 -2.33 -22.58
C VAL A 59 -5.43 -2.74 -21.40
N HIS A 60 -5.90 -2.63 -20.16
CA HIS A 60 -5.20 -3.14 -18.97
C HIS A 60 -5.32 -4.66 -18.77
N TYR A 61 -6.26 -5.33 -19.44
CA TYR A 61 -6.56 -6.73 -19.22
C TYR A 61 -6.28 -7.56 -20.48
N LYS A 62 -5.12 -8.24 -20.49
CA LYS A 62 -4.67 -9.15 -21.56
C LYS A 62 -4.91 -8.61 -22.99
N PRO A 63 -4.38 -7.41 -23.33
CA PRO A 63 -4.59 -6.83 -24.65
C PRO A 63 -3.82 -7.59 -25.74
N ASP A 64 -4.40 -7.64 -26.94
CA ASP A 64 -3.73 -8.00 -28.20
C ASP A 64 -2.85 -6.81 -28.63
N LYS A 65 -1.63 -6.79 -28.09
CA LYS A 65 -0.73 -5.64 -28.18
C LYS A 65 -0.33 -5.33 -29.62
N ASP A 66 -0.07 -6.36 -30.40
CA ASP A 66 0.48 -6.21 -31.75
C ASP A 66 -0.58 -5.60 -32.66
N LYS A 67 -1.83 -6.10 -32.63
CA LYS A 67 -2.93 -5.48 -33.39
C LYS A 67 -3.21 -4.04 -32.99
N ILE A 68 -3.14 -3.73 -31.69
CA ILE A 68 -3.34 -2.35 -31.22
C ILE A 68 -2.25 -1.43 -31.79
N LEU A 69 -0.99 -1.88 -31.77
CA LEU A 69 0.12 -1.11 -32.30
C LEU A 69 0.01 -0.96 -33.83
N ASP A 70 -0.38 -2.00 -34.54
CA ASP A 70 -0.60 -1.96 -35.99
C ASP A 70 -1.69 -0.95 -36.36
N LEU A 71 -2.81 -0.92 -35.62
CA LEU A 71 -3.87 0.09 -35.82
C LEU A 71 -3.35 1.52 -35.62
N ILE A 72 -2.48 1.73 -34.63
CA ILE A 72 -1.88 3.04 -34.35
C ILE A 72 -0.88 3.43 -35.45
N TYR A 73 0.00 2.52 -35.87
CA TYR A 73 1.02 2.77 -36.88
C TYR A 73 0.43 2.92 -38.29
N ALA A 74 -0.67 2.24 -38.58
CA ALA A 74 -1.45 2.45 -39.81
C ALA A 74 -2.18 3.81 -39.86
N GLY A 75 -2.06 4.64 -38.81
CA GLY A 75 -2.64 5.99 -38.78
C GLY A 75 -4.15 6.01 -38.58
N ARG A 76 -4.74 4.95 -38.02
CA ARG A 76 -6.17 4.91 -37.71
C ARG A 76 -6.51 5.86 -36.57
N ASN A 77 -7.71 6.43 -36.59
CA ASN A 77 -8.22 7.22 -35.48
C ASN A 77 -8.63 6.26 -34.34
N VAL A 78 -7.74 6.09 -33.37
CA VAL A 78 -7.92 5.14 -32.25
C VAL A 78 -8.00 5.87 -30.92
N VAL A 79 -8.96 5.48 -30.08
CA VAL A 79 -9.01 5.87 -28.67
C VAL A 79 -9.04 4.61 -27.80
N LEU A 80 -8.10 4.52 -26.88
CA LEU A 80 -7.96 3.40 -25.96
C LEU A 80 -8.60 3.74 -24.62
N THR A 81 -9.17 2.75 -23.94
CA THR A 81 -9.65 2.91 -22.57
C THR A 81 -9.01 1.92 -21.60
N SER A 82 -8.90 2.33 -20.34
CA SER A 82 -8.36 1.47 -19.29
C SER A 82 -8.87 1.85 -17.90
N LYS A 83 -9.00 0.84 -17.02
CA LYS A 83 -9.34 1.04 -15.60
C LYS A 83 -8.22 1.72 -14.82
N ASN A 84 -6.96 1.43 -15.17
CA ASN A 84 -5.80 1.96 -14.48
C ASN A 84 -4.59 2.12 -15.42
N LYS A 85 -3.61 2.96 -15.04
CA LYS A 85 -2.42 3.20 -15.86
C LYS A 85 -1.33 2.13 -15.68
N LYS A 86 -1.30 1.45 -14.53
CA LYS A 86 -0.18 0.60 -14.12
C LYS A 86 -0.11 -0.70 -14.92
N ASP A 87 -1.27 -1.25 -15.23
CA ASP A 87 -1.39 -2.57 -15.87
C ASP A 87 -1.34 -2.49 -17.40
N VAL A 88 -1.33 -1.28 -17.96
CA VAL A 88 -1.21 -1.05 -19.41
C VAL A 88 0.26 -1.18 -19.83
N SER A 89 0.52 -1.87 -20.93
CA SER A 89 1.85 -2.04 -21.51
C SER A 89 2.52 -0.69 -21.79
N LYS A 90 3.79 -0.52 -21.36
CA LYS A 90 4.57 0.73 -21.58
C LYS A 90 4.62 1.12 -23.06
N VAL A 91 4.79 0.15 -23.95
CA VAL A 91 4.84 0.36 -25.41
C VAL A 91 3.58 1.05 -25.92
N ILE A 92 2.41 0.65 -25.41
CA ILE A 92 1.12 1.28 -25.77
C ILE A 92 1.03 2.69 -25.16
N ILE A 93 1.44 2.86 -23.90
CA ILE A 93 1.42 4.16 -23.23
C ILE A 93 2.26 5.20 -23.98
N ASP A 94 3.44 4.82 -24.45
CA ASP A 94 4.39 5.73 -25.11
C ASP A 94 3.88 6.23 -26.48
N CYS A 95 3.04 5.41 -27.13
CA CYS A 95 2.34 5.75 -28.37
C CYS A 95 1.14 6.69 -28.15
N CYS A 96 0.61 6.80 -26.92
CA CYS A 96 -0.63 7.51 -26.64
C CYS A 96 -0.46 8.80 -25.83
N GLN A 97 -1.43 9.70 -25.95
CA GLN A 97 -1.64 10.79 -25.00
C GLN A 97 -2.59 10.35 -23.89
N VAL A 98 -2.10 10.30 -22.66
CA VAL A 98 -2.90 9.86 -21.51
C VAL A 98 -3.84 10.97 -21.03
N LYS A 99 -5.13 10.66 -20.93
CA LYS A 99 -6.17 11.54 -20.36
C LYS A 99 -6.90 10.84 -19.22
N MET A 100 -7.08 11.54 -18.10
CA MET A 100 -7.81 10.99 -16.96
C MET A 100 -9.32 11.23 -17.12
N ALA A 101 -10.16 10.23 -16.82
CA ALA A 101 -11.62 10.37 -16.87
C ALA A 101 -12.16 11.29 -15.75
N GLY A 102 -11.49 11.33 -14.60
CA GLY A 102 -11.86 12.14 -13.44
C GLY A 102 -12.11 11.28 -12.20
N ARG A 103 -12.76 11.85 -11.19
CA ARG A 103 -13.09 11.16 -9.91
C ARG A 103 -14.59 10.92 -9.69
N LYS A 104 -15.45 11.60 -10.44
CA LYS A 104 -16.90 11.57 -10.23
C LYS A 104 -17.45 10.20 -10.66
N ASN A 105 -18.14 9.49 -9.76
CA ASN A 105 -18.80 8.22 -10.09
C ASN A 105 -20.23 8.50 -10.58
N TYR A 106 -20.42 8.45 -11.89
CA TYR A 106 -21.72 8.72 -12.51
C TYR A 106 -22.75 7.64 -12.21
N ASN A 107 -22.34 6.39 -12.04
CA ASN A 107 -23.26 5.30 -11.68
C ASN A 107 -23.93 5.57 -10.33
N GLN A 108 -23.15 6.05 -9.36
CA GLN A 108 -23.64 6.39 -8.04
C GLN A 108 -24.59 7.59 -8.04
N ILE A 109 -24.36 8.56 -8.93
CA ILE A 109 -25.25 9.72 -9.09
C ILE A 109 -26.59 9.27 -9.66
N ILE A 110 -26.56 8.41 -10.68
CA ILE A 110 -27.78 7.83 -11.27
C ILE A 110 -28.53 6.98 -10.22
N LEU A 111 -27.81 6.19 -9.43
CA LEU A 111 -28.40 5.39 -8.35
C LEU A 111 -29.05 6.26 -7.29
N ARG A 112 -28.39 7.32 -6.81
CA ARG A 112 -28.96 8.25 -5.83
C ARG A 112 -30.17 9.01 -6.38
N ALA A 113 -30.19 9.32 -7.68
CA ALA A 113 -31.35 9.93 -8.32
C ALA A 113 -32.58 9.00 -8.33
N LYS A 114 -32.36 7.68 -8.51
CA LYS A 114 -33.44 6.67 -8.48
C LYS A 114 -33.82 6.24 -7.06
N ALA A 115 -32.84 6.13 -6.18
CA ALA A 115 -32.99 5.66 -4.80
C ALA A 115 -32.28 6.63 -3.86
N LYS A 116 -33.03 7.63 -3.36
CA LYS A 116 -32.49 8.74 -2.55
C LYS A 116 -31.78 8.29 -1.27
N ASN A 117 -32.24 7.18 -0.69
CA ASN A 117 -31.69 6.60 0.54
C ASN A 117 -30.63 5.52 0.26
N SER A 118 -30.18 5.36 -0.98
CA SER A 118 -29.10 4.42 -1.29
C SER A 118 -27.79 4.85 -0.64
N GLN A 119 -27.13 3.91 0.02
CA GLN A 119 -25.81 4.14 0.56
C GLN A 119 -24.75 4.14 -0.55
N ASP A 120 -23.64 4.80 -0.25
CA ASP A 120 -22.52 4.86 -1.17
C ASP A 120 -21.85 3.51 -1.32
N PHE A 121 -21.63 3.08 -2.56
CA PHE A 121 -20.91 1.85 -2.83
C PHE A 121 -19.44 2.01 -2.43
N LYS A 122 -19.05 1.37 -1.33
CA LYS A 122 -17.67 1.35 -0.84
C LYS A 122 -16.98 0.09 -1.37
N VAL A 123 -16.07 0.26 -2.33
CA VAL A 123 -15.17 -0.82 -2.74
C VAL A 123 -13.99 -0.83 -1.80
N VAL A 124 -13.88 -1.88 -1.00
CA VAL A 124 -12.61 -2.25 -0.37
C VAL A 124 -11.90 -3.18 -1.35
N ASP A 125 -10.70 -2.80 -1.80
CA ASP A 125 -9.91 -3.67 -2.67
C ASP A 125 -9.50 -4.95 -1.92
N ASP A 126 -9.41 -6.07 -2.63
CA ASP A 126 -8.98 -7.36 -2.09
C ASP A 126 -7.46 -7.42 -1.87
N ASN A 127 -6.97 -6.60 -0.93
CA ASN A 127 -5.59 -6.67 -0.49
C ASN A 127 -5.47 -6.32 1.00
N ILE A 128 -4.45 -6.87 1.66
CA ILE A 128 -4.22 -6.67 3.10
C ILE A 128 -4.09 -5.20 3.47
N TRP A 129 -3.49 -4.38 2.60
CA TRP A 129 -3.36 -2.94 2.83
C TRP A 129 -4.72 -2.25 2.91
N ALA A 130 -5.59 -2.50 1.92
CA ALA A 130 -6.93 -1.94 1.83
C ALA A 130 -7.81 -2.44 2.98
N MET A 131 -7.72 -3.72 3.33
CA MET A 131 -8.44 -4.28 4.49
C MET A 131 -7.95 -3.71 5.83
N THR A 132 -6.64 -3.54 6.02
CA THR A 132 -6.11 -2.86 7.22
C THR A 132 -6.52 -1.39 7.25
N ASN A 133 -6.54 -0.73 6.09
CA ASN A 133 -7.00 0.65 5.99
C ASN A 133 -8.51 0.76 6.31
N ALA A 134 -9.31 -0.20 5.84
CA ALA A 134 -10.72 -0.33 6.17
C ALA A 134 -10.91 -0.55 7.68
N TYR A 135 -10.13 -1.45 8.29
CA TYR A 135 -10.12 -1.65 9.75
C TYR A 135 -9.91 -0.33 10.49
N ILE A 136 -8.96 0.50 10.07
CA ILE A 136 -8.67 1.78 10.73
C ILE A 136 -9.77 2.82 10.44
N ARG A 137 -10.21 2.95 9.19
CA ARG A 137 -11.05 4.08 8.74
C ARG A 137 -12.57 3.85 8.79
N MET A 138 -13.06 2.62 8.69
CA MET A 138 -14.51 2.34 8.65
C MET A 138 -15.13 2.46 10.05
N THR A 139 -16.03 3.41 10.25
CA THR A 139 -16.67 3.60 11.56
C THR A 139 -17.56 2.40 11.94
N ASP A 140 -18.28 1.86 10.97
CA ASP A 140 -19.19 0.73 11.16
C ASP A 140 -18.42 -0.61 11.21
N ARG A 141 -18.62 -1.34 12.31
CA ARG A 141 -17.95 -2.62 12.59
C ARG A 141 -18.61 -3.78 11.87
N ASP A 142 -19.93 -3.74 11.68
CA ASP A 142 -20.67 -4.78 10.98
C ASP A 142 -20.41 -4.71 9.47
N GLU A 143 -20.32 -3.49 8.95
CA GLU A 143 -19.87 -3.24 7.58
C GLU A 143 -18.46 -3.80 7.37
N TYR A 144 -17.51 -3.54 8.28
CA TYR A 144 -16.17 -4.12 8.18
C TYR A 144 -16.14 -5.64 8.35
N LEU A 145 -17.02 -6.21 9.19
CA LEU A 145 -17.16 -7.67 9.32
C LEU A 145 -17.63 -8.30 8.00
N SER A 146 -18.58 -7.67 7.29
CA SER A 146 -19.02 -8.12 5.97
C SER A 146 -17.88 -8.12 4.94
N VAL A 147 -17.01 -7.11 5.00
CA VAL A 147 -15.80 -7.02 4.16
C VAL A 147 -14.86 -8.19 4.47
N LEU A 148 -14.59 -8.45 5.75
CA LEU A 148 -13.74 -9.57 6.17
C LEU A 148 -14.30 -10.93 5.77
N LYS A 149 -15.62 -11.13 5.87
CA LYS A 149 -16.29 -12.37 5.46
C LYS A 149 -16.29 -12.57 3.93
N THR A 150 -16.37 -11.48 3.17
CA THR A 150 -16.35 -11.51 1.70
C THR A 150 -14.96 -11.88 1.17
N TYR A 151 -13.90 -11.25 1.68
CA TYR A 151 -12.55 -11.43 1.15
C TYR A 151 -11.70 -12.48 1.89
N GLN A 152 -12.07 -12.84 3.12
CA GLN A 152 -11.41 -13.86 3.96
C GLN A 152 -9.86 -13.74 3.97
N PRO A 153 -9.29 -12.59 4.36
CA PRO A 153 -7.84 -12.41 4.36
C PRO A 153 -7.14 -13.39 5.31
N PRO A 154 -5.96 -13.92 4.96
CA PRO A 154 -5.19 -14.79 5.85
C PRO A 154 -5.07 -14.21 7.28
N PRO A 155 -5.62 -14.88 8.33
CA PRO A 155 -5.74 -14.33 9.68
C PRO A 155 -4.43 -13.78 10.26
N MET A 156 -3.35 -14.54 10.11
CA MET A 156 -2.02 -14.15 10.58
C MET A 156 -1.53 -12.86 9.91
N GLN A 157 -1.76 -12.72 8.59
CA GLN A 157 -1.30 -11.56 7.85
C GLN A 157 -2.08 -10.32 8.28
N ILE A 158 -3.41 -10.35 8.25
CA ILE A 158 -4.22 -9.18 8.63
C ILE A 158 -3.98 -8.77 10.09
N LEU A 159 -3.86 -9.74 11.00
CA LEU A 159 -3.57 -9.46 12.41
C LEU A 159 -2.21 -8.79 12.59
N SER A 160 -1.16 -9.25 11.92
CA SER A 160 0.18 -8.65 12.02
C SER A 160 0.22 -7.18 11.58
N TRP A 161 -0.55 -6.85 10.55
CA TRP A 161 -0.69 -5.49 10.03
C TRP A 161 -1.50 -4.59 10.96
N VAL A 162 -2.60 -5.12 11.51
CA VAL A 162 -3.45 -4.42 12.47
C VAL A 162 -2.71 -4.14 13.78
N VAL A 163 -1.96 -5.12 14.31
CA VAL A 163 -1.12 -4.95 15.50
C VAL A 163 -0.04 -3.89 15.28
N SER A 164 0.58 -3.88 14.10
CA SER A 164 1.60 -2.87 13.75
C SER A 164 1.02 -1.46 13.62
N SER A 165 -0.21 -1.36 13.12
CA SER A 165 -0.90 -0.07 12.93
C SER A 165 -1.55 0.46 14.21
N GLN A 166 -1.96 -0.41 15.12
CA GLN A 166 -2.57 -0.07 16.41
C GLN A 166 -1.89 -0.80 17.58
N PRO A 167 -0.61 -0.51 17.88
CA PRO A 167 0.15 -1.24 18.89
C PRO A 167 -0.38 -1.05 20.32
N LYS A 168 -1.16 -0.01 20.57
CA LYS A 168 -1.82 0.25 21.87
C LYS A 168 -3.12 -0.53 22.06
N ASN A 169 -3.60 -1.25 21.03
CA ASN A 169 -4.85 -1.98 21.11
C ASN A 169 -4.67 -3.35 21.77
N GLN A 170 -4.85 -3.38 23.09
CA GLN A 170 -4.72 -4.60 23.89
C GLN A 170 -5.75 -5.68 23.51
N LYS A 171 -6.90 -5.32 22.91
CA LYS A 171 -7.92 -6.29 22.50
C LYS A 171 -7.41 -7.27 21.43
N LEU A 172 -6.40 -6.87 20.64
CA LEU A 172 -5.78 -7.70 19.61
C LEU A 172 -5.08 -8.94 20.17
N MET A 173 -4.69 -8.93 21.46
CA MET A 173 -4.15 -10.10 22.13
C MET A 173 -5.18 -11.23 22.23
N HIS A 174 -6.44 -10.88 22.50
CA HIS A 174 -7.54 -11.85 22.53
C HIS A 174 -7.85 -12.38 21.13
N VAL A 175 -7.79 -11.52 20.11
CA VAL A 175 -7.94 -11.92 18.70
C VAL A 175 -6.83 -12.91 18.30
N SER A 176 -5.58 -12.66 18.71
CA SER A 176 -4.46 -13.57 18.48
C SER A 176 -4.68 -14.94 19.11
N LYS A 177 -5.23 -14.99 20.33
CA LYS A 177 -5.53 -16.25 21.02
C LYS A 177 -6.64 -17.01 20.28
N ALA A 178 -7.68 -16.32 19.82
CA ALA A 178 -8.77 -16.93 19.05
C ALA A 178 -8.29 -17.52 17.72
N MET A 179 -7.34 -16.85 17.04
CA MET A 179 -6.70 -17.36 15.82
C MET A 179 -5.97 -18.68 16.06
N MET A 180 -5.22 -18.79 17.16
CA MET A 180 -4.45 -20.02 17.48
C MET A 180 -5.37 -21.20 17.82
N ASN A 181 -6.56 -20.93 18.37
CA ASN A 181 -7.51 -21.95 18.77
C ASN A 181 -8.45 -22.41 17.62
N GLY A 182 -8.24 -21.91 16.40
CA GLY A 182 -8.94 -22.42 15.21
C GLY A 182 -10.43 -22.08 15.11
N GLY A 183 -10.91 -21.01 15.76
CA GLY A 183 -12.33 -20.67 15.77
C GLY A 183 -12.78 -19.75 14.63
N ASP A 184 -14.00 -19.98 14.12
CA ASP A 184 -14.73 -19.11 13.16
C ASP A 184 -14.93 -17.67 13.67
N TYR A 185 -14.70 -17.45 14.96
CA TYR A 185 -14.83 -16.17 15.64
C TYR A 185 -13.69 -15.20 15.36
N PHE A 186 -12.64 -15.58 14.64
CA PHE A 186 -11.50 -14.69 14.36
C PHE A 186 -11.93 -13.35 13.73
N TYR A 187 -12.68 -13.37 12.61
CA TYR A 187 -13.09 -12.13 11.93
C TYR A 187 -14.09 -11.29 12.73
N PRO A 188 -15.13 -11.88 13.37
CA PRO A 188 -15.97 -11.15 14.31
C PRO A 188 -15.16 -10.48 15.43
N LEU A 189 -14.26 -11.21 16.09
CA LEU A 189 -13.44 -10.65 17.16
C LEU A 189 -12.52 -9.55 16.65
N LEU A 190 -11.93 -9.72 15.47
CA LEU A 190 -11.10 -8.70 14.83
C LEU A 190 -11.93 -7.44 14.56
N ALA A 191 -13.08 -7.55 13.90
CA ALA A 191 -13.94 -6.39 13.58
C ALA A 191 -14.36 -5.61 14.83
N TYR A 192 -14.68 -6.32 15.91
CA TYR A 192 -15.15 -5.73 17.18
C TYR A 192 -14.01 -5.31 18.12
N SER A 193 -12.78 -5.74 17.87
CA SER A 193 -11.60 -5.30 18.64
C SER A 193 -11.16 -3.86 18.32
N LYS A 194 -11.78 -3.22 17.33
CA LYS A 194 -11.45 -1.87 16.88
C LYS A 194 -11.67 -0.81 17.98
N LEU A 195 -10.68 0.07 18.17
CA LEU A 195 -10.73 1.18 19.14
C LEU A 195 -11.27 2.52 18.59
N GLY A 196 -11.41 2.68 17.28
CA GLY A 196 -11.91 3.93 16.65
C GLY A 196 -11.12 4.34 15.41
N THR A 197 -11.47 5.49 14.82
CA THR A 197 -10.92 6.03 13.57
C THR A 197 -9.67 6.87 13.78
N TYR A 198 -8.63 6.27 14.36
CA TYR A 198 -7.34 6.93 14.56
C TYR A 198 -6.18 6.03 14.12
N GLY A 199 -5.24 6.61 13.39
CA GLY A 199 -4.00 5.96 12.95
C GLY A 199 -3.82 5.93 11.42
N SER A 200 -2.59 5.63 11.01
CA SER A 200 -2.24 5.28 9.64
C SER A 200 -1.97 3.78 9.55
N VAL A 201 -2.13 3.21 8.35
CA VAL A 201 -1.69 1.85 8.10
C VAL A 201 -0.16 1.83 8.17
N VAL A 202 0.37 1.02 9.09
CA VAL A 202 1.81 0.78 9.23
C VAL A 202 2.07 -0.66 8.84
N PRO A 203 2.84 -0.92 7.77
CA PRO A 203 3.18 -2.28 7.39
C PRO A 203 4.04 -2.92 8.49
N PRO A 204 3.85 -4.22 8.78
CA PRO A 204 4.65 -4.92 9.77
C PRO A 204 6.11 -4.95 9.33
N LYS A 205 7.02 -4.59 10.24
CA LYS A 205 8.45 -4.74 10.00
C LYS A 205 8.79 -6.22 10.09
N ARG A 206 9.25 -6.82 8.99
CA ARG A 206 9.83 -8.18 9.02
C ARG A 206 11.05 -8.16 9.94
N LYS A 207 11.17 -9.19 10.80
CA LYS A 207 12.25 -9.43 11.78
C LYS A 207 13.10 -8.18 12.04
N SER A 208 12.76 -7.42 13.08
CA SER A 208 13.72 -6.45 13.62
C SER A 208 15.05 -7.18 13.77
N VAL A 209 16.10 -6.68 13.11
CA VAL A 209 17.44 -7.23 13.25
C VAL A 209 17.67 -7.43 14.74
N SER A 210 18.04 -8.64 15.13
CA SER A 210 18.37 -8.90 16.53
C SER A 210 19.34 -7.81 16.97
N PRO A 211 19.15 -7.13 18.12
CA PRO A 211 20.10 -6.12 18.57
C PRO A 211 21.46 -6.75 18.93
N PHE A 212 21.53 -8.09 19.03
CA PHE A 212 22.70 -8.84 19.47
C PHE A 212 23.97 -8.62 18.63
N PRO A 213 23.94 -8.61 17.28
CA PRO A 213 25.11 -8.31 16.46
C PRO A 213 25.67 -6.90 16.70
N ASP A 214 24.81 -5.91 16.93
CA ASP A 214 25.25 -4.54 17.24
C ASP A 214 25.84 -4.45 18.64
N ILE A 215 25.26 -5.16 19.61
CA ILE A 215 25.82 -5.34 20.95
C ILE A 215 27.22 -5.99 20.86
N CYS A 216 27.39 -7.05 20.07
CA CYS A 216 28.69 -7.72 19.89
C CYS A 216 29.74 -6.75 19.35
N ARG A 217 29.41 -5.95 18.32
CA ARG A 217 30.31 -4.93 17.77
C ARG A 217 30.71 -3.87 18.80
N LYS A 218 29.78 -3.39 19.63
CA LYS A 218 30.07 -2.43 20.71
C LYS A 218 31.05 -2.99 21.75
N LEU A 219 30.98 -4.30 21.99
CA LEU A 219 31.87 -5.04 22.88
C LEU A 219 33.20 -5.46 22.23
N GLY A 220 33.42 -5.14 20.96
CA GLY A 220 34.65 -5.48 20.22
C GLY A 220 34.68 -6.91 19.66
N LEU A 221 33.55 -7.61 19.69
CA LEU A 221 33.40 -8.97 19.15
C LEU A 221 32.86 -8.94 17.72
N ARG A 222 33.05 -10.03 16.97
CA ARG A 222 32.41 -10.17 15.66
C ARG A 222 30.91 -10.38 15.86
N ALA A 223 30.13 -10.01 14.84
CA ALA A 223 28.67 -10.17 14.85
C ALA A 223 28.22 -11.64 15.02
N SER A 224 29.06 -12.60 14.61
CA SER A 224 28.85 -14.04 14.75
C SER A 224 29.08 -14.56 16.17
N ASP A 225 29.84 -13.84 16.99
CA ASP A 225 30.42 -14.36 18.22
C ASP A 225 29.51 -14.12 19.45
N GLY A 226 28.21 -13.98 19.20
CA GLY A 226 27.22 -13.71 20.24
C GLY A 226 27.14 -14.78 21.32
N TYR A 227 27.55 -16.02 21.01
CA TYR A 227 27.60 -17.10 21.99
C TYR A 227 28.65 -16.85 23.08
N LEU A 228 29.79 -16.21 22.75
CA LEU A 228 30.87 -15.91 23.69
C LEU A 228 30.50 -14.82 24.69
N VAL A 229 29.59 -13.91 24.30
CA VAL A 229 29.19 -12.77 25.15
C VAL A 229 28.70 -13.25 26.52
N ARG A 230 27.92 -14.34 26.56
CA ARG A 230 27.40 -14.87 27.83
C ARG A 230 28.47 -15.45 28.73
N ASP A 231 29.52 -16.03 28.15
CA ASP A 231 30.64 -16.58 28.92
C ASP A 231 31.57 -15.48 29.43
N LEU A 232 31.86 -14.47 28.61
CA LEU A 232 32.66 -13.32 29.02
C LEU A 232 32.00 -12.50 30.13
N LEU A 233 30.67 -12.46 30.17
CA LEU A 233 29.92 -11.77 31.22
C LEU A 233 29.94 -12.48 32.59
N LYS A 234 30.45 -13.71 32.66
CA LYS A 234 30.69 -14.38 33.95
C LYS A 234 31.85 -13.75 34.71
N ASP A 235 32.78 -13.11 34.01
CA ASP A 235 33.83 -12.31 34.60
C ASP A 235 33.28 -10.96 35.07
N GLU A 236 33.44 -10.66 36.37
CA GLU A 236 32.95 -9.42 36.96
C GLU A 236 33.60 -8.17 36.37
N GLU A 237 34.88 -8.23 36.01
CA GLU A 237 35.59 -7.07 35.46
C GLU A 237 35.07 -6.73 34.06
N TYR A 238 34.90 -7.76 33.23
CA TYR A 238 34.33 -7.63 31.90
C TYR A 238 32.88 -7.16 31.94
N SER A 239 32.08 -7.69 32.88
CA SER A 239 30.69 -7.28 33.09
C SER A 239 30.57 -5.79 33.44
N ARG A 240 31.43 -5.28 34.34
CA ARG A 240 31.49 -3.84 34.68
C ARG A 240 31.92 -2.98 33.50
N TRP A 241 32.90 -3.44 32.72
CA TRP A 241 33.33 -2.76 31.49
C TRP A 241 32.22 -2.70 30.44
N ALA A 242 31.53 -3.81 30.19
CA ALA A 242 30.40 -3.91 29.26
C ALA A 242 29.24 -3.00 29.69
N ALA A 243 28.93 -2.95 30.99
CA ALA A 243 27.90 -2.09 31.55
C ALA A 243 28.16 -0.58 31.34
N LYS A 244 29.44 -0.16 31.21
CA LYS A 244 29.81 1.23 30.91
C LYS A 244 29.61 1.59 29.44
N LYS A 245 29.78 0.63 28.53
CA LYS A 245 29.68 0.84 27.07
C LYS A 245 28.25 0.72 26.51
N LEU A 246 27.42 -0.15 27.07
CA LEU A 246 26.11 -0.50 26.51
C LEU A 246 24.97 0.41 26.96
N ASP A 247 23.90 0.49 26.16
CA ASP A 247 22.67 1.20 26.50
C ASP A 247 21.79 0.42 27.48
N GLU A 248 20.86 1.09 28.16
CA GLU A 248 20.04 0.46 29.21
C GLU A 248 19.16 -0.68 28.65
N LYS A 249 18.65 -0.52 27.43
CA LYS A 249 17.91 -1.58 26.71
C LYS A 249 18.80 -2.78 26.37
N GLU A 250 20.06 -2.54 26.01
CA GLU A 250 21.05 -3.56 25.64
C GLU A 250 21.54 -4.32 26.88
N CYS A 251 21.83 -3.62 27.97
CA CYS A 251 22.16 -4.23 29.26
C CYS A 251 21.02 -5.14 29.74
N LYS A 252 19.76 -4.74 29.57
CA LYS A 252 18.60 -5.55 29.93
C LYS A 252 18.49 -6.83 29.10
N ILE A 253 18.86 -6.79 27.81
CA ILE A 253 18.91 -7.97 26.94
C ILE A 253 19.99 -8.95 27.41
N LEU A 254 21.12 -8.45 27.93
CA LEU A 254 22.22 -9.26 28.46
C LEU A 254 22.07 -9.64 29.94
N GLY A 255 21.05 -9.14 30.64
CA GLY A 255 20.83 -9.40 32.07
C GLY A 255 21.80 -8.66 32.99
N ILE A 256 22.51 -7.63 32.52
CA ILE A 256 23.49 -6.87 33.30
C ILE A 256 22.84 -5.59 33.85
N LYS A 257 23.18 -5.21 35.08
CA LYS A 257 22.72 -3.95 35.67
C LYS A 257 23.63 -2.81 35.20
N LYS A 258 23.08 -1.79 34.54
CA LYS A 258 23.85 -0.63 34.09
C LYS A 258 24.42 0.14 35.28
N GLU A 259 25.71 0.44 35.22
CA GLU A 259 26.38 1.23 36.26
C GLU A 259 25.87 2.68 36.17
N LYS A 260 25.22 3.15 37.24
CA LYS A 260 24.72 4.53 37.29
C LYS A 260 25.91 5.47 37.39
N ARG A 261 26.16 6.27 36.35
CA ARG A 261 27.14 7.36 36.42
C ARG A 261 26.75 8.28 37.59
N ARG A 262 27.67 8.48 38.54
CA ARG A 262 27.49 9.49 39.59
C ARG A 262 27.36 10.84 38.88
N ARG A 263 26.21 11.50 39.03
CA ARG A 263 26.06 12.90 38.61
C ARG A 263 26.98 13.72 39.50
N VAL A 264 28.04 14.26 38.92
CA VAL A 264 28.82 15.31 39.58
C VAL A 264 27.90 16.53 39.64
N SER A 265 27.41 16.86 40.83
CA SER A 265 26.72 18.13 41.02
C SER A 265 27.77 19.22 40.88
N VAL A 266 27.75 19.95 39.78
CA VAL A 266 28.49 21.21 39.68
C VAL A 266 27.83 22.15 40.68
N ARG A 267 28.43 22.31 41.87
CA ARG A 267 28.11 23.43 42.74
C ARG A 267 28.49 24.67 41.94
N LYS A 268 27.49 25.42 41.46
CA LYS A 268 27.74 26.76 40.92
C LYS A 268 28.35 27.58 42.05
N ASP A 269 29.62 27.96 41.93
CA ASP A 269 30.21 28.97 42.80
C ASP A 269 29.41 30.25 42.64
N ARG A 270 28.62 30.58 43.67
CA ARG A 270 27.79 31.80 43.72
C ARG A 270 28.61 33.05 44.08
N THR A 271 29.93 32.90 44.23
CA THR A 271 30.86 33.94 44.66
C THR A 271 31.47 34.72 43.50
N LYS A 272 31.44 34.20 42.26
CA LYS A 272 31.91 34.95 41.09
C LYS A 272 30.86 35.96 40.67
N LYS A 273 31.17 37.24 40.83
CA LYS A 273 30.33 38.33 40.28
C LYS A 273 30.76 38.62 38.85
N LEU A 274 29.91 39.30 38.09
CA LEU A 274 30.20 39.71 36.71
C LEU A 274 31.44 40.62 36.60
N GLU A 275 31.87 41.20 37.72
CA GLU A 275 33.04 42.07 37.86
C GLU A 275 34.39 41.29 37.88
N ASP A 276 34.36 39.96 38.02
CA ASP A 276 35.55 39.09 38.04
C ASP A 276 35.92 38.51 36.65
N PHE A 277 35.24 38.96 35.58
CA PHE A 277 35.43 38.51 34.19
C PHE A 277 35.81 39.66 33.27
#